data_AF-A0A3M2IT50-F1
#
_entry.id   AF-A0A3M2IT50-F1
#
_cell.length_a   1.000
_cell.length_b   1.000
_cell.length_c   1.000
_cell.angle_alpha   90.00
_cell.angle_beta   90.00
_cell.angle_gamma   90.00
#
_symmetry.space_group_name_H-M   'P 1'
#
loop_
_entity.id
_entity.type
_entity.pdbx_description
1 polymer ?
#
loop_
_entity_poly.entity_id
_entity_poly.type
_entity_poly.pdbx_seq_one_letter_code
_entity_poly.pdbx_strand_id
1 'polypeptide(L)'
;PDARWLDLCAGPGGKAALLAALAAERGARLVANEVQPHRARLVRQALVAVPEGAVEDVRTGDGRDVGTDEPGRYDRVLLDAPCTGLGALRRRPESRWRRTPADLAGLGALQRELLASALRAVRVGGLVGYVTCSPVLAETQLAVVDALRAARKAGLEVEVADARAVVTGIAPGLDLPDRPDVQLWPHAHGTDAMHLTLLRRLG
;
A
#
# COMPACT_ATOMS: atom_id res chain seq x y z
N PRO A 1 7.61 14.80 -14.28
CA PRO A 1 6.17 14.64 -13.95
C PRO A 1 5.84 13.16 -13.80
N ASP A 2 4.95 12.78 -12.89
CA ASP A 2 4.52 11.38 -12.78
C ASP A 2 3.58 11.04 -13.94
N ALA A 3 3.67 9.83 -14.49
CA ALA A 3 2.86 9.37 -15.61
C ALA A 3 2.08 8.08 -15.29
N ARG A 4 2.62 7.21 -14.43
CA ARG A 4 2.06 5.87 -14.16
C ARG A 4 2.05 5.57 -12.67
N TRP A 5 0.87 5.33 -12.13
CA TRP A 5 0.67 4.94 -10.73
C TRP A 5 0.16 3.50 -10.67
N LEU A 6 0.51 2.77 -9.62
CA LEU A 6 0.09 1.38 -9.40
C LEU A 6 -0.65 1.24 -8.08
N ASP A 7 -1.82 0.61 -8.09
CA ASP A 7 -2.40 -0.02 -6.91
C ASP A 7 -2.11 -1.53 -7.00
N LEU A 8 -1.18 -2.02 -6.18
CA LEU A 8 -0.66 -3.37 -6.27
C LEU A 8 -1.65 -4.44 -5.75
N CYS A 9 -2.56 -4.04 -4.86
CA CYS A 9 -3.55 -4.89 -4.18
C CYS A 9 -4.91 -4.19 -4.13
N ALA A 10 -5.49 -3.93 -5.30
CA ALA A 10 -6.55 -2.95 -5.48
C ALA A 10 -7.92 -3.31 -4.88
N GLY A 11 -8.22 -4.59 -4.63
CA GLY A 11 -9.55 -5.02 -4.21
C GLY A 11 -9.96 -4.45 -2.85
N PRO A 12 -11.23 -4.03 -2.64
CA PRO A 12 -12.35 -4.08 -3.57
C PRO A 12 -12.46 -2.88 -4.54
N GLY A 13 -11.51 -1.95 -4.56
CA GLY A 13 -11.46 -0.84 -5.53
C GLY A 13 -11.64 0.56 -4.96
N GLY A 14 -11.98 0.71 -3.67
CA GLY A 14 -12.18 2.04 -3.07
C GLY A 14 -10.92 2.91 -3.07
N LYS A 15 -9.77 2.35 -2.70
CA LYS A 15 -8.48 3.06 -2.78
C LYS A 15 -8.06 3.32 -4.23
N ALA A 16 -8.24 2.33 -5.11
CA ALA A 16 -7.99 2.46 -6.54
C ALA A 16 -8.77 3.62 -7.17
N ALA A 17 -10.06 3.77 -6.86
CA ALA A 17 -10.89 4.87 -7.38
C ALA A 17 -10.37 6.25 -6.96
N LEU A 18 -10.06 6.44 -5.68
CA LEU A 18 -9.46 7.68 -5.20
C LEU A 18 -8.08 7.93 -5.83
N LEU A 19 -7.26 6.88 -5.94
CA LEU A 19 -5.92 6.98 -6.51
C LEU A 19 -5.95 7.34 -8.00
N ALA A 20 -6.90 6.78 -8.76
CA ALA A 20 -7.09 7.11 -10.18
C ALA A 20 -7.54 8.57 -10.37
N ALA A 21 -8.47 9.06 -9.55
CA ALA A 21 -8.91 10.45 -9.59
C ALA A 21 -7.73 11.42 -9.33
N LEU A 22 -6.94 11.16 -8.27
CA LEU A 22 -5.76 11.96 -7.93
C LEU A 22 -4.64 11.85 -8.99
N ALA A 23 -4.49 10.69 -9.62
CA ALA A 23 -3.54 10.50 -10.71
C ALA A 23 -3.92 11.35 -11.92
N ALA A 24 -5.21 11.35 -12.28
CA ALA A 24 -5.74 12.11 -13.42
C ALA A 24 -5.53 13.62 -13.27
N GLU A 25 -5.73 14.16 -12.05
CA GLU A 25 -5.43 15.57 -11.73
C GLU A 25 -3.96 15.97 -12.00
N ARG A 26 -3.06 14.98 -12.05
CA ARG A 26 -1.61 15.16 -12.30
C ARG A 26 -1.18 14.73 -13.70
N GLY A 27 -2.13 14.36 -14.56
CA GLY A 27 -1.85 13.82 -15.89
C GLY A 27 -1.26 12.40 -15.88
N ALA A 28 -1.36 11.69 -14.76
CA ALA A 28 -0.94 10.30 -14.61
C ALA A 28 -2.13 9.34 -14.78
N ARG A 29 -1.83 8.06 -15.04
CA ARG A 29 -2.85 6.99 -15.12
C ARG A 29 -2.60 5.89 -14.12
N LEU A 30 -3.68 5.25 -13.65
CA LEU A 30 -3.63 4.13 -12.72
C LEU A 30 -3.60 2.79 -13.44
N VAL A 31 -2.69 1.91 -13.02
CA VAL A 31 -2.81 0.46 -13.18
C VAL A 31 -3.28 -0.13 -11.86
N ALA A 32 -4.34 -0.92 -11.87
CA ALA A 32 -4.83 -1.63 -10.70
C ALA A 32 -4.61 -3.14 -10.86
N ASN A 33 -3.92 -3.76 -9.90
CA ASN A 33 -3.68 -5.19 -9.85
C ASN A 33 -4.47 -5.83 -8.71
N GLU A 34 -5.11 -6.96 -8.98
CA GLU A 34 -5.82 -7.75 -7.97
C GLU A 34 -5.70 -9.24 -8.25
N VAL A 35 -5.24 -10.03 -7.28
CA VAL A 35 -4.96 -11.46 -7.47
C VAL A 35 -6.24 -12.29 -7.69
N GLN A 36 -7.37 -11.88 -7.11
CA GLN A 36 -8.61 -12.64 -7.22
C GLN A 36 -9.51 -12.12 -8.36
N PRO A 37 -9.86 -12.96 -9.36
CA PRO A 37 -10.70 -12.52 -10.49
C PRO A 37 -12.03 -11.88 -10.08
N HIS A 38 -12.65 -12.39 -9.00
CA HIS A 38 -13.89 -11.81 -8.48
C HIS A 38 -13.70 -10.40 -7.91
N ARG A 39 -12.65 -10.18 -7.11
CA ARG A 39 -12.34 -8.86 -6.57
C ARG A 39 -11.91 -7.89 -7.66
N ALA A 40 -11.21 -8.35 -8.69
CA ALA A 40 -10.87 -7.52 -9.86
C ALA A 40 -12.12 -7.00 -10.58
N ARG A 41 -13.23 -7.75 -10.61
CA ARG A 41 -14.52 -7.23 -11.12
C ARG A 41 -15.06 -6.09 -10.25
N LEU A 42 -14.95 -6.19 -8.92
CA LEU A 42 -15.33 -5.10 -8.01
C LEU A 42 -14.47 -3.85 -8.24
N VAL A 43 -13.17 -4.04 -8.46
CA VAL A 43 -12.25 -2.93 -8.81
C VAL A 43 -12.70 -2.23 -10.08
N ARG A 44 -13.01 -2.99 -11.15
CA ARG A 44 -13.53 -2.41 -12.40
C ARG A 44 -14.81 -1.62 -12.17
N GLN A 45 -15.74 -2.14 -11.36
CA GLN A 45 -16.98 -1.44 -11.03
C GLN A 45 -16.73 -0.14 -10.25
N ALA A 46 -15.82 -0.16 -9.27
CA ALA A 46 -15.46 1.03 -8.50
C ALA A 46 -14.82 2.13 -9.37
N LEU A 47 -14.10 1.72 -10.43
CA LEU A 47 -13.41 2.63 -11.35
C LEU A 47 -14.32 3.19 -12.46
N VAL A 48 -15.57 2.75 -12.60
CA VAL A 48 -16.49 3.32 -13.61
C VAL A 48 -16.73 4.83 -13.37
N ALA A 49 -16.66 5.27 -12.11
CA ALA A 49 -16.95 6.66 -11.74
C ALA A 49 -15.77 7.62 -11.90
N VAL A 50 -14.57 7.13 -12.26
CA VAL A 50 -13.39 8.01 -12.41
C VAL A 50 -13.30 8.58 -13.84
N PRO A 51 -12.60 9.72 -14.05
CA PRO A 51 -12.52 10.36 -15.36
C PRO A 51 -12.01 9.42 -16.47
N GLU A 52 -12.48 9.64 -17.69
CA GLU A 52 -12.00 8.91 -18.87
C GLU A 52 -10.48 9.09 -19.03
N GLY A 53 -9.78 7.98 -19.33
CA GLY A 53 -8.32 7.97 -19.44
C GLY A 53 -7.56 7.97 -18.11
N ALA A 54 -8.22 8.09 -16.96
CA ALA A 54 -7.57 8.01 -15.64
C ALA A 54 -7.03 6.61 -15.31
N VAL A 55 -7.64 5.57 -15.89
CA VAL A 55 -7.26 4.17 -15.68
C VAL A 55 -6.60 3.65 -16.94
N GLU A 56 -5.37 3.15 -16.81
CA GLU A 56 -4.67 2.48 -17.90
C GLU A 56 -5.10 1.01 -18.01
N ASP A 57 -5.15 0.29 -16.88
CA ASP A 57 -5.54 -1.11 -16.88
C ASP A 57 -6.05 -1.59 -15.51
N VAL A 58 -6.94 -2.58 -15.53
CA VAL A 58 -7.35 -3.35 -14.35
C VAL A 58 -7.09 -4.82 -14.63
N ARG A 59 -6.01 -5.33 -14.05
CA ARG A 59 -5.51 -6.68 -14.31
C ARG A 59 -5.71 -7.63 -13.14
N THR A 60 -5.64 -8.91 -13.46
CA THR A 60 -5.71 -10.00 -12.48
C THR A 60 -4.41 -10.78 -12.52
N GLY A 61 -3.65 -10.73 -11.43
CA GLY A 61 -2.32 -11.32 -11.35
C GLY A 61 -1.74 -11.24 -9.94
N ASP A 62 -0.69 -12.03 -9.70
CA ASP A 62 0.02 -12.00 -8.43
C ASP A 62 0.87 -10.73 -8.34
N GLY A 63 0.64 -9.93 -7.29
CA GLY A 63 1.40 -8.70 -7.07
C GLY A 63 2.90 -8.96 -6.84
N ARG A 64 3.29 -10.19 -6.49
CA ARG A 64 4.70 -10.57 -6.28
C ARG A 64 5.53 -10.56 -7.56
N ASP A 65 4.89 -10.73 -8.71
CA ASP A 65 5.58 -10.84 -10.00
C ASP A 65 5.80 -9.46 -10.66
N VAL A 66 4.99 -8.45 -10.31
CA VAL A 66 5.00 -7.12 -10.93
C VAL A 66 6.37 -6.45 -10.92
N GLY A 67 7.13 -6.56 -9.82
CA GLY A 67 8.47 -5.97 -9.73
C GLY A 67 9.51 -6.63 -10.61
N THR A 68 9.29 -7.89 -11.00
CA THR A 68 10.14 -8.63 -11.94
C THR A 68 9.73 -8.35 -13.38
N ASP A 69 8.42 -8.32 -13.64
CA ASP A 69 7.87 -8.15 -14.99
C ASP A 69 7.95 -6.69 -15.48
N GLU A 70 7.86 -5.73 -14.55
CA GLU A 70 7.77 -4.29 -14.85
C GLU A 70 8.69 -3.45 -13.94
N PRO A 71 10.00 -3.73 -13.92
CA PRO A 71 10.93 -3.03 -13.05
C PRO A 71 11.01 -1.54 -13.41
N GLY A 72 10.87 -0.68 -12.41
CA GLY A 72 10.97 0.77 -12.55
C GLY A 72 9.88 1.42 -13.43
N ARG A 73 8.78 0.72 -13.71
CA ARG A 73 7.72 1.21 -14.61
C ARG A 73 6.80 2.27 -13.97
N TYR A 74 6.78 2.36 -12.65
CA TYR A 74 5.81 3.17 -11.92
C TYR A 74 6.45 4.33 -11.16
N ASP A 75 5.84 5.50 -11.20
CA ASP A 75 6.25 6.67 -10.42
C ASP A 75 5.85 6.55 -8.96
N ARG A 76 4.67 5.95 -8.74
CA ARG A 76 4.09 5.73 -7.41
C ARG A 76 3.44 4.36 -7.36
N VAL A 77 3.65 3.66 -6.24
CA VAL A 77 3.02 2.37 -5.97
C VAL A 77 2.32 2.44 -4.62
N LEU A 78 1.04 2.10 -4.57
CA LEU A 78 0.30 1.84 -3.35
C LEU A 78 0.26 0.33 -3.11
N LEU A 79 0.74 -0.09 -1.94
CA LEU A 79 0.58 -1.44 -1.43
C LEU A 79 -0.29 -1.39 -0.17
N ASP A 80 -1.59 -1.57 -0.35
CA ASP A 80 -2.51 -1.89 0.75
C ASP A 80 -2.40 -3.40 1.04
N ALA A 81 -1.47 -3.74 1.93
CA ALA A 81 -1.01 -5.11 2.05
C ALA A 81 -2.05 -6.01 2.74
N PRO A 82 -2.22 -7.26 2.28
CA PRO A 82 -3.07 -8.22 2.99
C PRO A 82 -2.52 -8.47 4.39
N CYS A 83 -3.33 -8.15 5.41
CA CYS A 83 -2.94 -8.26 6.82
C CYS A 83 -4.01 -8.98 7.66
N THR A 84 -3.73 -9.20 8.94
CA THR A 84 -4.67 -9.83 9.87
C THR A 84 -5.99 -9.07 9.97
N GLY A 85 -5.96 -7.74 9.77
CA GLY A 85 -7.14 -6.88 9.88
C GLY A 85 -7.55 -6.59 11.32
N LEU A 86 -6.69 -6.88 12.29
CA LEU A 86 -6.94 -6.64 13.72
C LEU A 86 -7.10 -5.15 14.05
N GLY A 87 -6.73 -4.25 13.13
CA GLY A 87 -6.94 -2.81 13.30
C GLY A 87 -8.35 -2.35 12.89
N ALA A 88 -9.09 -3.18 12.15
CA ALA A 88 -10.41 -2.86 11.62
C ALA A 88 -11.57 -3.48 12.42
N LEU A 89 -11.34 -3.90 13.67
CA LEU A 89 -12.33 -4.61 14.50
C LEU A 89 -13.64 -3.85 14.70
N ARG A 90 -13.64 -2.51 14.63
CA ARG A 90 -14.86 -1.70 14.73
C ARG A 90 -15.85 -1.98 13.60
N ARG A 91 -15.34 -2.25 12.39
CA ARG A 91 -16.16 -2.60 11.21
C ARG A 91 -16.24 -4.10 10.95
N ARG A 92 -15.28 -4.87 11.48
CA ARG A 92 -15.11 -6.32 11.25
C ARG A 92 -14.78 -7.06 12.55
N PRO A 93 -15.71 -7.09 13.53
CA PRO A 93 -15.45 -7.68 14.85
C PRO A 93 -15.14 -9.17 14.80
N GLU A 94 -15.62 -9.89 13.79
CA GLU A 94 -15.37 -11.31 13.56
C GLU A 94 -13.89 -11.63 13.33
N SER A 95 -13.09 -10.65 12.91
CA SER A 95 -11.64 -10.83 12.68
C SER A 95 -10.91 -11.24 13.96
N ARG A 96 -11.44 -10.89 15.15
CA ARG A 96 -10.89 -11.35 16.44
C ARG A 96 -10.93 -12.86 16.60
N TRP A 97 -11.93 -13.53 16.03
CA TRP A 97 -12.16 -14.97 16.22
C TRP A 97 -11.61 -15.83 15.07
N ARG A 98 -11.42 -15.22 13.90
CA ARG A 98 -10.92 -15.91 12.70
C ARG A 98 -9.39 -15.95 12.60
N ARG A 99 -8.68 -15.18 13.41
CA ARG A 99 -7.22 -15.04 13.33
C ARG A 99 -6.51 -15.83 14.41
N THR A 100 -5.47 -16.51 13.99
CA THR A 100 -4.56 -17.29 14.83
C THR A 100 -3.14 -16.72 14.71
N PRO A 101 -2.25 -16.99 15.68
CA PRO A 101 -0.84 -16.62 15.56
C PRO A 101 -0.15 -17.20 14.30
N ALA A 102 -0.60 -18.37 13.81
CA ALA A 102 -0.08 -18.99 12.60
C ALA A 102 -0.36 -18.16 11.33
N ASP A 103 -1.51 -17.47 11.26
CA ASP A 103 -1.85 -16.60 10.14
C ASP A 103 -0.85 -15.44 9.97
N LEU A 104 -0.29 -14.96 11.09
CA LEU A 104 0.66 -13.86 11.11
C LEU A 104 1.96 -14.21 10.36
N ALA A 105 2.43 -15.45 10.47
CA ALA A 105 3.66 -15.89 9.82
C ALA A 105 3.51 -15.93 8.28
N GLY A 106 2.40 -16.50 7.79
CA GLY A 106 2.09 -16.56 6.36
C GLY A 106 1.87 -15.17 5.75
N LEU A 107 1.10 -14.32 6.44
CA LEU A 107 0.86 -12.95 6.00
C LEU A 107 2.13 -12.11 6.01
N GLY A 108 2.97 -12.24 7.04
CA GLY A 108 4.24 -11.52 7.11
C GLY A 108 5.20 -11.89 5.96
N ALA A 109 5.26 -13.17 5.57
CA ALA A 109 6.04 -13.59 4.39
C ALA A 109 5.48 -12.96 3.10
N LEU A 110 4.17 -13.06 2.89
CA LEU A 110 3.51 -12.49 1.72
C LEU A 110 3.69 -10.96 1.63
N GLN A 111 3.55 -10.24 2.75
CA GLN A 111 3.73 -8.78 2.78
C GLN A 111 5.16 -8.38 2.40
N ARG A 112 6.18 -9.13 2.84
CA ARG A 112 7.58 -8.89 2.45
C ARG A 112 7.81 -9.13 0.96
N GLU A 113 7.25 -10.20 0.40
CA GLU A 113 7.34 -10.49 -1.04
C GLU A 113 6.67 -9.39 -1.88
N LEU A 114 5.47 -8.97 -1.49
CA LEU A 114 4.74 -7.88 -2.15
C LEU A 114 5.46 -6.54 -2.04
N LEU A 115 6.02 -6.22 -0.86
CA LEU A 115 6.75 -4.97 -0.67
C LEU A 115 8.06 -4.96 -1.46
N ALA A 116 8.76 -6.09 -1.55
CA ALA A 116 9.93 -6.24 -2.41
C ALA A 116 9.57 -6.05 -3.90
N SER A 117 8.45 -6.62 -4.34
CA SER A 117 7.92 -6.41 -5.70
C SER A 117 7.60 -4.93 -5.95
N ALA A 118 6.89 -4.26 -5.03
CA ALA A 118 6.56 -2.84 -5.13
C ALA A 118 7.82 -1.95 -5.24
N LEU A 119 8.86 -2.23 -4.44
CA LEU A 119 10.12 -1.50 -4.46
C LEU A 119 10.92 -1.70 -5.76
N ARG A 120 10.77 -2.84 -6.45
CA ARG A 120 11.36 -3.05 -7.78
C ARG A 120 10.53 -2.41 -8.89
N ALA A 121 9.21 -2.47 -8.78
CA ALA A 121 8.27 -1.90 -9.74
C ALA A 121 8.34 -0.36 -9.80
N VAL A 122 8.65 0.28 -8.66
CA VAL A 122 8.81 1.74 -8.61
C VAL A 122 10.14 2.18 -9.24
N ARG A 123 10.11 3.26 -10.01
CA ARG A 123 11.33 3.87 -10.58
C ARG A 123 12.21 4.46 -9.50
N VAL A 124 13.48 4.69 -9.84
CA VAL A 124 14.37 5.53 -9.02
C VAL A 124 13.75 6.92 -8.84
N GLY A 125 13.76 7.40 -7.60
CA GLY A 125 13.10 8.62 -7.14
C GLY A 125 11.59 8.49 -6.92
N GLY A 126 10.98 7.35 -7.27
CA GLY A 126 9.56 7.10 -7.05
C GLY A 126 9.23 6.66 -5.62
N LEU A 127 7.95 6.64 -5.29
CA LEU A 127 7.44 6.40 -3.93
C LEU A 127 6.57 5.16 -3.85
N VAL A 128 6.78 4.35 -2.81
CA VAL A 128 5.91 3.26 -2.40
C VAL A 128 5.20 3.64 -1.09
N GLY A 129 3.87 3.62 -1.09
CA GLY A 129 3.06 3.68 0.12
C GLY A 129 2.72 2.29 0.61
N TYR A 130 3.35 1.84 1.70
CA TYR A 130 3.00 0.59 2.38
C TYR A 130 1.95 0.88 3.44
N VAL A 131 0.78 0.27 3.31
CA VAL A 131 -0.38 0.49 4.18
C VAL A 131 -0.89 -0.85 4.70
N THR A 132 -1.21 -0.91 5.99
CA THR A 132 -1.93 -2.05 6.58
C THR A 132 -3.03 -1.57 7.53
N CYS A 133 -4.06 -2.40 7.72
CA CYS A 133 -5.10 -2.20 8.73
C CYS A 133 -4.86 -3.06 9.97
N SER A 134 -3.61 -3.05 10.46
CA SER A 134 -3.15 -3.84 11.60
C SER A 134 -2.41 -2.96 12.62
N PRO A 135 -2.59 -3.19 13.93
CA PRO A 135 -1.75 -2.62 14.98
C PRO A 135 -0.53 -3.51 15.30
N VAL A 136 -0.40 -4.69 14.66
CA VAL A 136 0.63 -5.67 15.00
C VAL A 136 1.97 -5.25 14.41
N LEU A 137 3.00 -5.16 15.25
CA LEU A 137 4.35 -4.72 14.82
C LEU A 137 4.93 -5.54 13.66
N ALA A 138 4.62 -6.84 13.62
CA ALA A 138 5.02 -7.75 12.55
C ALA A 138 4.45 -7.39 11.16
N GLU A 139 3.34 -6.64 11.11
CA GLU A 139 2.65 -6.22 9.88
C GLU A 139 2.73 -4.70 9.65
N THR A 140 3.62 -4.03 10.39
CA THR A 140 3.80 -2.58 10.35
C THR A 140 5.30 -2.27 10.29
N GLN A 141 5.87 -1.78 11.40
CA GLN A 141 7.27 -1.36 11.49
C GLN A 141 8.25 -2.49 11.17
N LEU A 142 8.02 -3.70 11.69
CA LEU A 142 8.96 -4.81 11.49
C LEU A 142 8.94 -5.33 10.05
N ALA A 143 7.77 -5.32 9.39
CA ALA A 143 7.67 -5.66 7.96
C ALA A 143 8.51 -4.70 7.11
N VAL A 144 8.48 -3.39 7.42
CA VAL A 144 9.29 -2.38 6.75
C VAL A 144 10.78 -2.60 7.03
N VAL A 145 11.17 -2.83 8.28
CA VAL A 145 12.58 -3.10 8.63
C VAL A 145 13.13 -4.31 7.88
N ASP A 146 12.35 -5.40 7.81
CA ASP A 146 12.73 -6.59 7.07
C ASP A 146 12.85 -6.32 5.57
N ALA A 147 11.91 -5.55 4.99
CA ALA A 147 11.94 -5.18 3.59
C ALA A 147 13.14 -4.30 3.24
N LEU A 148 13.50 -3.33 4.08
CA LEU A 148 14.69 -2.49 3.89
C LEU A 148 15.98 -3.31 3.96
N ARG A 149 16.06 -4.28 4.89
CA ARG A 149 17.20 -5.21 4.96
C ARG A 149 17.29 -6.07 3.70
N ALA A 150 16.15 -6.58 3.21
CA ALA A 150 16.10 -7.38 1.99
C ALA A 150 16.45 -6.55 0.74
N ALA A 151 15.94 -5.32 0.64
CA ALA A 151 16.25 -4.38 -0.43
C ALA A 151 17.75 -4.09 -0.49
N ARG A 152 18.37 -3.77 0.66
CA ARG A 152 19.83 -3.54 0.75
C ARG A 152 20.64 -4.77 0.30
N LYS A 153 20.23 -5.98 0.72
CA LYS A 153 20.88 -7.23 0.27
C LYS A 153 20.75 -7.47 -1.24
N ALA A 154 19.65 -7.00 -1.83
CA ALA A 154 19.39 -7.09 -3.27
C ALA A 154 19.96 -5.88 -4.06
N GLY A 155 20.73 -4.99 -3.43
CA GLY A 155 21.34 -3.83 -4.09
C GLY A 155 20.38 -2.68 -4.40
N LEU A 156 19.20 -2.65 -3.79
CA LEU A 156 18.25 -1.55 -3.89
C LEU A 156 18.50 -0.54 -2.76
N GLU A 157 18.70 0.72 -3.12
CA GLU A 157 18.79 1.80 -2.15
C GLU A 157 17.39 2.38 -1.90
N VAL A 158 16.95 2.35 -0.64
CA VAL A 158 15.60 2.77 -0.25
C VAL A 158 15.69 3.55 1.05
N GLU A 159 15.07 4.71 1.10
CA GLU A 159 14.89 5.50 2.32
C GLU A 159 13.43 5.51 2.78
N VAL A 160 13.23 5.73 4.08
CA VAL A 160 11.91 6.00 4.64
C VAL A 160 11.64 7.50 4.53
N ALA A 161 10.64 7.88 3.75
CA ALA A 161 10.20 9.27 3.66
C ALA A 161 9.29 9.63 4.83
N ASP A 162 9.25 10.92 5.19
CA ASP A 162 8.45 11.43 6.30
C ASP A 162 6.95 11.44 5.96
N ALA A 163 6.28 10.32 6.24
CA ALA A 163 4.84 10.18 6.09
C ALA A 163 4.08 11.04 7.11
N ARG A 164 4.65 11.28 8.30
CA ARG A 164 4.05 12.13 9.33
C ARG A 164 3.92 13.57 8.82
N ALA A 165 4.95 14.13 8.21
CA ALA A 165 4.89 15.47 7.62
C ALA A 165 3.79 15.56 6.55
N VAL A 166 3.70 14.54 5.68
CA VAL A 166 2.64 14.48 4.64
C VAL A 166 1.25 14.43 5.26
N VAL A 167 1.02 13.55 6.24
CA VAL A 167 -0.29 13.41 6.89
C VAL A 167 -0.67 14.68 7.68
N THR A 168 0.29 15.29 8.37
CA THR A 168 0.06 16.55 9.11
C THR A 168 -0.32 17.69 8.18
N GLY A 169 0.25 17.75 6.97
CA GLY A 169 -0.14 18.73 5.95
C GLY A 169 -1.55 18.53 5.40
N ILE A 170 -2.08 17.30 5.41
CA ILE A 170 -3.44 16.98 4.93
C ILE A 170 -4.47 17.15 6.05
N ALA A 171 -4.13 16.71 7.27
CA ALA A 171 -5.00 16.71 8.43
C ALA A 171 -4.25 17.35 9.62
N PRO A 172 -4.18 18.70 9.65
CA PRO A 172 -3.50 19.40 10.73
C PRO A 172 -4.19 19.12 12.07
N GLY A 173 -3.39 18.93 13.12
CA GLY A 173 -3.88 18.67 14.48
C GLY A 173 -4.06 17.19 14.84
N LEU A 174 -3.73 16.25 13.95
CA LEU A 174 -3.57 14.85 14.35
C LEU A 174 -2.39 14.69 15.31
N ASP A 175 -2.64 14.06 16.46
CA ASP A 175 -1.62 13.74 17.46
C ASP A 175 -0.79 12.52 17.02
N LEU A 176 0.26 12.80 16.25
CA LEU A 176 1.16 11.78 15.71
C LEU A 176 2.51 11.77 16.43
N PRO A 177 3.01 10.59 16.83
CA PRO A 177 4.31 10.47 17.49
C PRO A 177 5.44 10.96 16.58
N ASP A 178 6.57 11.37 17.15
CA ASP A 178 7.75 11.85 16.40
C ASP A 178 8.50 10.71 15.71
N ARG A 179 7.91 10.18 14.64
CA ARG A 179 8.39 9.06 13.84
C ARG A 179 8.05 9.30 12.36
N PRO A 180 8.82 8.76 11.41
CA PRO A 180 8.60 9.01 9.98
C PRO A 180 7.40 8.25 9.40
N ASP A 181 6.96 7.16 10.03
CA ASP A 181 5.74 6.43 9.72
C ASP A 181 4.54 6.91 10.56
N VAL A 182 3.35 6.58 10.10
CA VAL A 182 2.08 6.96 10.75
C VAL A 182 1.37 5.71 11.26
N GLN A 183 0.99 5.74 12.53
CA GLN A 183 0.07 4.76 13.12
C GLN A 183 -1.15 5.49 13.67
N LEU A 184 -2.30 5.24 13.05
CA LEU A 184 -3.60 5.71 13.53
C LEU A 184 -4.18 4.71 14.53
N TRP A 185 -5.11 5.19 15.35
CA TRP A 185 -5.67 4.47 16.49
C TRP A 185 -7.13 4.86 16.70
N PRO A 186 -8.03 3.92 17.00
CA PRO A 186 -9.44 4.25 17.20
C PRO A 186 -9.71 5.22 18.35
N HIS A 187 -9.01 5.04 19.47
CA HIS A 187 -9.23 5.85 20.68
C HIS A 187 -8.62 7.26 20.58
N ALA A 188 -7.55 7.43 19.82
CA ALA A 188 -6.87 8.73 19.67
C ALA A 188 -7.39 9.52 18.46
N HIS A 189 -7.77 8.83 17.38
CA HIS A 189 -8.01 9.46 16.08
C HIS A 189 -9.43 9.25 15.53
N GLY A 190 -10.28 8.45 16.18
CA GLY A 190 -11.63 8.15 15.70
C GLY A 190 -11.68 7.26 14.45
N THR A 191 -10.54 6.73 14.00
CA THR A 191 -10.39 5.88 12.81
C THR A 191 -10.33 4.38 13.17
N ASP A 192 -9.98 3.54 12.20
CA ASP A 192 -9.40 2.23 12.52
C ASP A 192 -7.93 2.36 12.91
N ALA A 193 -7.34 1.29 13.43
CA ALA A 193 -5.90 1.18 13.54
C ALA A 193 -5.31 0.90 12.14
N MET A 194 -4.68 1.92 11.58
CA MET A 194 -4.07 1.91 10.24
C MET A 194 -2.61 2.32 10.35
N HIS A 195 -1.75 1.61 9.64
CA HIS A 195 -0.34 1.95 9.51
C HIS A 195 -0.05 2.45 8.10
N LEU A 196 0.82 3.45 7.99
CA LEU A 196 1.34 3.97 6.74
C LEU A 196 2.83 4.23 6.87
N THR A 197 3.61 3.67 5.94
CA THR A 197 5.00 4.05 5.71
C THR A 197 5.20 4.46 4.25
N LEU A 198 5.93 5.54 4.02
CA LEU A 198 6.36 5.96 2.68
C LEU A 198 7.82 5.55 2.47
N LEU A 199 8.09 4.89 1.36
CA LEU A 199 9.43 4.44 0.98
C LEU A 199 9.81 5.06 -0.35
N ARG A 200 10.99 5.67 -0.44
CA ARG A 200 11.52 6.24 -1.68
C ARG A 200 12.68 5.40 -2.17
N ARG A 201 12.64 5.00 -3.44
CA ARG A 201 13.77 4.33 -4.09
C ARG A 201 14.81 5.37 -4.52
N LEU A 202 16.07 5.14 -4.18
CA LEU A 202 17.20 6.04 -4.49
C LEU A 202 18.12 5.49 -5.59
N GLY A 203 18.18 4.15 -5.74
CA GLY A 203 18.97 3.42 -6.74
C GLY A 203 18.34 2.07 -7.08
#